data_AF-A0A7Y1U2W3-F1
#
_entry.id   AF-A0A7Y1U2W3-F1
#
_cell.length_a   1.000
_cell.length_b   1.000
_cell.length_c   1.000
_cell.angle_alpha   90.00
_cell.angle_beta   90.00
_cell.angle_gamma   90.00
#
_symmetry.space_group_name_H-M   'P 1'
#
loop_
_entity.id
_entity.type
_entity.pdbx_description
1 polymer ?
#
loop_
_entity_poly.entity_id
_entity_poly.type
_entity_poly.pdbx_seq_one_letter_code
_entity_poly.pdbx_strand_id
1 'polypeptide(L)'
;MMTTAEATPLPASARSRSTGLTRGLGGLTRAEARRWLPWRTAGFIVLGLGLLAALYANWLIQPAKTLTELLYPFFGLWFALLILATVAMTQGMVASEISQGTAAWVVSKPVARPAFILSKFAALVPIVVVAMVGIPGLAARWVF
;
A
#
# COMPACT_ATOMS: atom_id res chain seq x y z
N MET A 1 17.36 -19.75 57.84
CA MET A 1 18.18 -18.55 57.61
C MET A 1 18.01 -18.12 56.17
N MET A 2 17.15 -17.13 55.92
CA MET A 2 16.85 -16.59 54.59
C MET A 2 17.82 -15.44 54.30
N THR A 3 18.69 -15.62 53.32
CA THR A 3 19.54 -14.56 52.77
C THR A 3 18.70 -13.68 51.85
N THR A 4 18.38 -12.48 52.33
CA THR A 4 17.80 -11.39 51.52
C THR A 4 18.83 -10.93 50.49
N ALA A 5 18.60 -11.26 49.22
CA ALA A 5 19.39 -10.74 48.11
C ALA A 5 19.08 -9.25 47.93
N GLU A 6 20.07 -8.41 48.18
CA GLU A 6 20.02 -6.96 48.04
C GLU A 6 19.93 -6.60 46.56
N ALA A 7 18.77 -6.07 46.15
CA ALA A 7 18.51 -5.70 44.77
C ALA A 7 19.36 -4.48 44.38
N THR A 8 20.37 -4.70 43.54
CA THR A 8 21.24 -3.63 43.01
C THR A 8 20.41 -2.63 42.21
N PRO A 9 20.40 -1.33 42.56
CA PRO A 9 19.65 -0.32 41.82
C PRO A 9 20.25 -0.14 40.42
N LEU A 10 19.41 -0.29 39.40
CA LEU A 10 19.82 -0.13 38.01
C LEU A 10 20.30 1.31 37.74
N PRO A 11 21.40 1.48 36.97
CA PRO A 11 22.00 2.79 36.73
C PRO A 11 21.03 3.72 35.97
N ALA A 12 20.94 4.96 36.44
CA ALA A 12 20.05 5.99 35.91
C ALA A 12 20.30 6.33 34.42
N SER A 13 21.47 5.99 33.88
CA SER A 13 21.84 6.19 32.48
C SER A 13 21.05 5.32 31.48
N ALA A 14 20.35 4.28 31.93
CA ALA A 14 19.49 3.45 31.06
C ALA A 14 18.13 4.10 30.72
N ARG A 15 17.83 5.30 31.24
CA ARG A 15 16.52 5.95 31.12
C ARG A 15 16.39 7.02 30.02
N SER A 16 17.37 7.16 29.12
CA SER A 16 17.21 7.97 27.91
C SER A 16 16.53 7.16 26.80
N ARG A 17 15.24 6.83 26.98
CA ARG A 17 14.37 6.39 25.88
C ARG A 17 13.82 7.62 25.19
N SER A 18 14.66 8.26 24.38
CA SER A 18 14.21 9.34 23.51
C SER A 18 13.13 8.82 22.56
N THR A 19 11.91 9.28 22.81
CA THR A 19 10.84 9.61 21.86
C THR A 19 11.29 9.67 20.40
N GLY A 20 11.32 8.51 19.74
CA GLY A 20 11.73 8.38 18.33
C GLY A 20 10.59 7.93 17.43
N LEU A 21 9.38 8.50 17.57
CA LEU A 21 8.23 8.15 16.73
C LEU A 21 8.57 8.27 15.24
N THR A 22 9.33 9.30 14.87
CA THR A 22 9.79 9.58 13.50
C THR A 22 10.84 8.59 13.00
N ARG A 23 11.76 8.13 13.86
CA ARG A 23 12.75 7.10 13.50
C ARG A 23 12.13 5.72 13.32
N GLY A 24 11.11 5.38 14.13
CA GLY A 24 10.37 4.13 13.98
C GLY A 24 9.51 4.09 12.71
N LEU A 25 8.87 5.21 12.36
CA LEU A 25 7.98 5.31 11.20
C LEU A 25 8.70 5.05 9.88
N GLY A 26 9.89 5.64 9.68
CA GLY A 26 10.65 5.47 8.43
C GLY A 26 11.12 4.03 8.19
N GLY A 27 11.43 3.29 9.26
CA GLY A 27 11.75 1.86 9.17
C GLY A 27 10.53 1.04 8.79
N LEU A 28 9.39 1.33 9.42
CA LEU A 28 8.11 0.66 9.16
C LEU A 28 7.61 0.93 7.73
N THR A 29 7.62 2.19 7.27
CA THR A 29 7.19 2.54 5.91
C THR A 29 8.06 1.90 4.85
N ARG A 30 9.38 1.80 5.07
CA ARG A 30 10.30 1.16 4.11
C ARG A 30 10.14 -0.35 4.08
N ALA A 31 9.96 -0.98 5.25
CA ALA A 31 9.69 -2.41 5.36
C ALA A 31 8.36 -2.76 4.68
N GLU A 32 7.35 -1.94 4.92
CA GLU A 32 6.04 -2.05 4.30
C GLU A 32 6.16 -1.84 2.79
N ALA A 33 6.74 -0.74 2.33
CA ALA A 33 6.97 -0.48 0.91
C ALA A 33 7.64 -1.68 0.20
N ARG A 34 8.65 -2.32 0.81
CA ARG A 34 9.29 -3.55 0.27
C ARG A 34 8.34 -4.76 0.20
N ARG A 35 7.45 -4.91 1.17
CA ARG A 35 6.37 -5.92 1.16
C ARG A 35 5.30 -5.65 0.10
N TRP A 36 5.04 -4.38 -0.22
CA TRP A 36 4.18 -3.96 -1.33
C TRP A 36 4.91 -3.98 -2.68
N LEU A 37 6.24 -4.07 -2.66
CA LEU A 37 7.13 -4.14 -3.82
C LEU A 37 7.47 -5.54 -4.37
N PRO A 38 6.78 -6.67 -4.13
CA PRO A 38 6.87 -7.75 -5.10
C PRO A 38 6.10 -7.27 -6.34
N TRP A 39 6.82 -6.62 -7.26
CA TRP A 39 6.32 -6.05 -8.52
C TRP A 39 5.57 -7.08 -9.37
N ARG A 40 5.72 -8.37 -9.04
CA ARG A 40 5.03 -9.47 -9.69
C ARG A 40 3.51 -9.36 -9.48
N THR A 41 3.00 -9.40 -8.26
CA THR A 41 1.54 -9.42 -8.05
C THR A 41 0.87 -8.07 -8.31
N ALA A 42 1.43 -6.99 -7.78
CA ALA A 42 0.94 -5.64 -8.03
C ALA A 42 1.04 -5.28 -9.53
N GLY A 43 2.17 -5.61 -10.15
CA GLY A 43 2.40 -5.37 -11.57
C GLY A 43 1.48 -6.19 -12.45
N PHE A 44 1.22 -7.47 -12.18
CA PHE A 44 0.29 -8.29 -12.98
C PHE A 44 -1.15 -7.80 -12.92
N ILE A 45 -1.62 -7.39 -11.74
CA ILE A 45 -2.99 -6.85 -11.60
C ILE A 45 -3.09 -5.53 -12.36
N VAL A 46 -2.09 -4.66 -12.17
CA VAL A 46 -2.07 -3.34 -12.79
C VAL A 46 -1.86 -3.41 -14.33
N LEU A 47 -1.00 -4.30 -14.82
CA LEU A 47 -0.84 -4.59 -16.25
C LEU A 47 -2.06 -5.29 -16.83
N GLY A 48 -2.66 -6.23 -16.09
CA GLY A 48 -3.85 -6.95 -16.52
C GLY A 48 -5.06 -6.02 -16.66
N LEU A 49 -5.25 -5.11 -15.70
CA LEU A 49 -6.26 -4.06 -15.78
C LEU A 49 -5.93 -3.03 -16.86
N GLY A 50 -4.65 -2.66 -16.98
CA GLY A 50 -4.01 -1.98 -18.12
C GLY A 50 -4.52 -2.47 -19.45
N LEU A 51 -4.24 -3.74 -19.70
CA LEU A 51 -4.54 -4.44 -20.94
C LEU A 51 -6.05 -4.58 -21.15
N LEU A 52 -6.80 -4.94 -20.11
CA LEU A 52 -8.25 -5.09 -20.20
C LEU A 52 -8.93 -3.76 -20.60
N ALA A 53 -8.52 -2.65 -19.99
CA ALA A 53 -9.03 -1.33 -20.33
C ALA A 53 -8.61 -0.89 -21.75
N ALA A 54 -7.39 -1.20 -22.18
CA ALA A 54 -6.93 -0.92 -23.55
C ALA A 54 -7.69 -1.76 -24.60
N LEU A 55 -7.94 -3.04 -24.32
CA LEU A 55 -8.75 -3.91 -25.18
C LEU A 55 -10.20 -3.41 -25.26
N TYR A 56 -10.76 -2.98 -24.13
CA TYR A 56 -12.10 -2.39 -24.07
C TYR A 56 -12.18 -1.07 -24.83
N ALA A 57 -11.15 -0.21 -24.73
CA ALA A 57 -11.03 1.01 -25.51
C ALA A 57 -11.00 0.70 -27.01
N ASN A 58 -10.19 -0.26 -27.44
CA ASN A 58 -10.11 -0.69 -28.84
C ASN A 58 -11.46 -1.19 -29.39
N TRP A 59 -12.25 -1.86 -28.56
CA TRP A 59 -13.61 -2.27 -28.93
C TRP A 59 -14.58 -1.07 -29.08
N LEU A 60 -14.41 -0.02 -28.27
CA LEU A 60 -15.19 1.23 -28.34
C LEU A 60 -14.74 2.22 -29.44
N ILE A 61 -13.53 2.09 -29.98
CA ILE A 61 -13.02 3.01 -31.04
C ILE A 61 -13.84 2.88 -32.33
N GLN A 62 -14.45 1.73 -32.60
CA GLN A 62 -15.21 1.49 -33.83
C GLN A 62 -16.46 2.40 -33.99
N PRO A 63 -17.26 2.68 -32.94
CA PRO A 63 -18.41 3.60 -33.04
C PRO A 63 -18.15 5.08 -32.69
N ALA A 64 -17.05 5.42 -32.00
CA ALA A 64 -16.87 6.75 -31.42
C ALA A 64 -16.54 7.82 -32.48
N LYS A 65 -17.23 8.97 -32.44
CA LYS A 65 -17.02 10.07 -33.39
C LYS A 65 -16.30 11.27 -32.77
N THR A 66 -16.26 11.34 -31.45
CA THR A 66 -15.62 12.43 -30.72
C THR A 66 -14.65 11.91 -29.65
N LEU A 67 -13.63 12.71 -29.33
CA LEU A 67 -12.65 12.39 -28.28
C LEU A 67 -13.32 12.16 -26.92
N THR A 68 -14.36 12.94 -26.61
CA THR A 68 -15.10 12.86 -25.34
C THR A 68 -15.81 11.51 -25.17
N GLU A 69 -16.40 10.98 -26.24
CA GLU A 69 -17.04 9.65 -26.25
C GLU A 69 -16.05 8.52 -25.99
N LEU A 70 -14.76 8.72 -26.30
CA LEU A 70 -13.73 7.71 -26.01
C LEU A 70 -13.17 7.85 -24.59
N LEU A 71 -12.83 9.08 -24.18
CA LEU A 71 -12.12 9.32 -22.92
C LEU A 71 -13.00 9.05 -21.69
N TYR A 72 -14.27 9.45 -21.71
CA TYR A 72 -15.15 9.32 -20.55
C TYR A 72 -15.36 7.86 -20.11
N PRO A 73 -15.78 6.91 -20.99
CA PRO A 73 -15.91 5.51 -20.60
C PRO A 73 -14.56 4.84 -20.32
N PHE A 74 -13.49 5.23 -21.01
CA PHE A 74 -12.15 4.70 -20.76
C PHE A 74 -11.69 5.02 -19.33
N PHE A 75 -11.70 6.29 -18.93
CA PHE A 75 -11.32 6.69 -17.58
C PHE A 75 -12.31 6.16 -16.55
N GLY A 76 -13.62 6.18 -16.82
CA GLY A 76 -14.63 5.65 -15.92
C GLY A 76 -14.40 4.18 -15.56
N LEU A 77 -14.17 3.33 -16.57
CA LEU A 77 -13.87 1.92 -16.37
C LEU A 77 -12.51 1.73 -15.68
N TRP A 78 -11.49 2.50 -16.07
CA TRP A 78 -10.17 2.49 -15.45
C TRP A 78 -10.24 2.70 -13.94
N PHE A 79 -10.94 3.77 -13.51
CA PHE A 79 -11.11 4.09 -12.10
C PHE A 79 -11.87 3.01 -11.35
N ALA A 80 -12.96 2.47 -11.92
CA ALA A 80 -13.73 1.40 -11.29
C ALA A 80 -12.88 0.15 -11.04
N LEU A 81 -12.10 -0.26 -12.04
CA LEU A 81 -11.19 -1.40 -11.95
C LEU A 81 -10.06 -1.16 -10.95
N LEU A 82 -9.49 0.05 -10.93
CA LEU A 82 -8.43 0.43 -10.00
C LEU A 82 -8.90 0.37 -8.54
N ILE A 83 -10.13 0.82 -8.26
CA ILE A 83 -10.73 0.74 -6.92
C ILE A 83 -10.85 -0.72 -6.49
N LEU A 84 -11.42 -1.57 -7.34
CA LEU A 84 -11.58 -3.00 -7.05
C LEU A 84 -10.24 -3.69 -6.78
N ALA A 85 -9.24 -3.44 -7.63
CA ALA A 85 -7.90 -3.99 -7.42
C ALA A 85 -7.28 -3.51 -6.11
N THR A 86 -7.41 -2.22 -5.78
CA THR A 86 -6.84 -1.65 -4.55
C THR A 86 -7.48 -2.29 -3.31
N VAL A 87 -8.80 -2.48 -3.31
CA VAL A 87 -9.52 -3.14 -2.22
C VAL A 87 -9.09 -4.61 -2.10
N ALA A 88 -9.09 -5.35 -3.20
CA ALA A 88 -8.72 -6.77 -3.21
C ALA A 88 -7.27 -6.98 -2.72
N MET A 89 -6.33 -6.15 -3.15
CA MET A 89 -4.94 -6.19 -2.69
C MET A 89 -4.83 -5.88 -1.20
N THR A 90 -5.51 -4.83 -0.74
CA THR A 90 -5.48 -4.44 0.68
C THR A 90 -6.06 -5.55 1.55
N GLN A 91 -7.15 -6.18 1.14
CA GLN A 91 -7.75 -7.32 1.84
C GLN A 91 -6.83 -8.54 1.89
N GLY A 92 -6.20 -8.91 0.77
CA GLY A 92 -5.23 -10.01 0.72
C GLY A 92 -4.04 -9.77 1.65
N MET A 93 -3.56 -8.54 1.73
CA MET A 93 -2.48 -8.16 2.64
C MET A 93 -2.92 -8.26 4.11
N VAL A 94 -4.08 -7.72 4.46
CA VAL A 94 -4.62 -7.82 5.83
C VAL A 94 -4.81 -9.29 6.23
N ALA A 95 -5.36 -10.12 5.34
CA ALA A 95 -5.49 -11.56 5.58
C ALA A 95 -4.13 -12.23 5.82
N SER A 96 -3.11 -11.87 5.04
CA SER A 96 -1.76 -12.39 5.22
C SER A 96 -1.16 -11.99 6.58
N GLU A 97 -1.40 -10.77 7.05
CA GLU A 97 -0.89 -10.30 8.34
C GLU A 97 -1.57 -10.94 9.54
N ILE A 98 -2.86 -11.23 9.42
CA ILE A 98 -3.63 -12.00 10.40
C ILE A 98 -3.05 -13.41 10.49
N SER A 99 -2.81 -14.07 9.36
CA SER A 99 -2.24 -15.43 9.34
C SER A 99 -0.83 -15.52 9.95
N GLN A 100 -0.04 -14.44 9.85
CA GLN A 100 1.33 -14.38 10.36
C GLN A 100 1.41 -13.95 11.84
N GLY A 101 0.30 -13.54 12.47
CA GLY A 101 0.30 -13.06 13.86
C GLY A 101 1.02 -11.72 14.10
N THR A 102 1.63 -11.14 13.07
CA THR A 102 2.33 -9.84 13.14
C THR A 102 1.42 -8.71 13.59
N ALA A 103 0.16 -8.72 13.17
CA ALA A 103 -0.82 -7.71 13.59
C ALA A 103 -1.05 -7.74 15.11
N ALA A 104 -1.16 -8.93 15.71
CA ALA A 104 -1.37 -9.08 17.15
C ALA A 104 -0.17 -8.55 17.96
N TRP A 105 1.05 -8.83 17.50
CA TRP A 105 2.26 -8.34 18.15
C TRP A 105 2.39 -6.81 18.08
N VAL A 106 2.07 -6.19 16.94
CA VAL A 106 2.15 -4.72 16.78
C VAL A 106 1.05 -4.01 17.59
N VAL A 107 -0.18 -4.54 17.59
CA VAL A 107 -1.34 -3.93 18.28
C VAL A 107 -1.23 -3.98 19.80
N SER A 108 -0.41 -4.90 20.34
CA SER A 108 -0.10 -4.98 21.77
C SER A 108 0.58 -3.73 22.34
N LYS A 109 1.15 -2.86 21.47
CA LYS A 109 1.83 -1.61 21.86
C LYS A 109 0.97 -0.39 21.52
N PRO A 110 0.44 0.36 22.51
CA PRO A 110 -0.50 1.47 22.26
C PRO A 110 0.08 2.59 21.41
N VAL A 111 1.38 2.90 21.57
CA VAL A 111 2.08 3.97 20.82
C VAL A 111 2.33 3.59 19.35
N ALA A 112 2.26 2.30 19.00
CA ALA A 112 2.56 1.83 17.64
C ALA A 112 1.35 1.85 16.69
N ARG A 113 0.12 1.97 17.20
CA ARG A 113 -1.12 1.88 16.40
C ARG A 113 -1.22 2.94 15.29
N PRO A 114 -1.09 4.26 15.58
CA PRO A 114 -1.19 5.27 14.53
C PRO A 114 0.00 5.19 13.57
N ALA A 115 1.21 4.90 14.06
CA ALA A 115 2.39 4.75 13.22
C ALA A 115 2.28 3.57 12.24
N PHE A 116 1.66 2.47 12.68
CA PHE A 116 1.39 1.31 11.83
C PHE A 116 0.41 1.64 10.70
N ILE A 117 -0.73 2.29 11.02
CA ILE A 117 -1.72 2.69 10.02
C ILE A 117 -1.12 3.69 9.02
N LEU A 118 -0.38 4.70 9.51
CA LEU A 118 0.28 5.68 8.66
C LEU A 118 1.31 5.04 7.73
N SER A 119 2.02 4.01 8.22
CA SER A 119 3.02 3.33 7.40
C SER A 119 2.41 2.59 6.22
N LYS A 120 1.22 1.99 6.40
CA LYS A 120 0.47 1.34 5.32
C LYS A 120 -0.04 2.34 4.30
N PHE A 121 -0.62 3.44 4.77
CA PHE A 121 -1.12 4.48 3.88
C PHE A 121 0.02 5.10 3.06
N ALA A 122 1.12 5.46 3.71
CA ALA A 122 2.28 6.04 3.05
C ALA A 122 2.92 5.09 2.01
N ALA A 123 2.88 3.77 2.23
CA ALA A 123 3.34 2.78 1.26
C ALA A 123 2.37 2.63 0.06
N LEU A 124 1.06 2.77 0.28
CA LEU A 124 0.03 2.61 -0.75
C LEU A 124 -0.06 3.81 -1.70
N VAL A 125 0.06 5.04 -1.17
CA VAL A 125 -0.08 6.30 -1.93
C VAL A 125 0.72 6.31 -3.24
N PRO A 126 2.04 6.06 -3.26
CA PRO A 126 2.81 6.14 -4.50
C PRO A 126 2.33 5.11 -5.55
N ILE A 127 1.92 3.91 -5.13
CA ILE A 127 1.40 2.88 -6.03
C ILE A 127 0.09 3.32 -6.66
N VAL A 128 -0.84 3.84 -5.83
CA VAL A 128 -2.13 4.34 -6.30
C VAL A 128 -1.94 5.53 -7.24
N VAL A 129 -1.05 6.47 -6.92
CA VAL A 129 -0.77 7.63 -7.77
C VAL A 129 -0.23 7.19 -9.14
N VAL A 130 0.73 6.26 -9.17
CA VAL A 130 1.27 5.73 -10.44
C VAL A 130 0.17 5.02 -11.24
N ALA A 131 -0.65 4.19 -10.59
CA ALA A 131 -1.71 3.46 -11.26
C ALA A 131 -2.87 4.35 -11.73
N MET A 132 -3.13 5.44 -11.01
CA MET A 132 -4.21 6.38 -11.30
C MET A 132 -3.86 7.36 -12.41
N VAL A 133 -2.60 7.80 -12.49
CA VAL A 133 -2.17 8.86 -13.42
C VAL A 133 -1.19 8.33 -14.45
N GLY A 134 -0.13 7.66 -13.99
CA GLY A 134 0.96 7.22 -14.86
C GLY A 134 0.50 6.23 -15.92
N ILE A 135 -0.29 5.24 -15.54
CA ILE A 135 -0.68 4.14 -16.42
C ILE A 135 -1.75 4.53 -17.44
N PRO A 136 -2.89 5.12 -17.07
CA PRO A 136 -3.86 5.54 -18.07
C PRO A 136 -3.30 6.65 -18.97
N GLY A 137 -2.40 7.50 -18.45
CA GLY A 137 -1.69 8.49 -19.28
C GLY A 137 -0.76 7.85 -20.31
N LEU A 138 -0.01 6.81 -19.91
CA LEU A 138 0.82 6.05 -20.84
C LEU A 138 -0.02 5.28 -21.86
N ALA A 139 -1.10 4.63 -21.40
CA ALA A 139 -2.01 3.88 -22.25
C ALA A 139 -2.70 4.78 -23.28
N ALA A 140 -3.20 5.95 -22.86
CA ALA A 140 -3.77 6.94 -23.76
C ALA A 140 -2.76 7.37 -24.84
N ARG A 141 -1.51 7.68 -24.47
CA ARG A 141 -0.46 8.02 -25.44
C ARG A 141 -0.18 6.91 -26.46
N TRP A 142 -0.40 5.64 -26.12
CA TRP A 142 -0.22 4.53 -27.04
C TRP A 142 -1.41 4.31 -27.97
N VAL A 143 -2.61 4.72 -27.54
CA VAL A 143 -3.87 4.51 -28.26
C VAL A 143 -4.16 5.67 -29.24
N PHE A 144 -3.77 6.90 -28.91
CA PHE A 144 -3.98 8.11 -29.70
C PHE A 144 -2.69 8.59 -30.36
#